data_AF-A0A963GVV9-F1
#
_entry.id   AF-A0A963GVV9-F1
#
_cell.length_a   1.000
_cell.length_b   1.000
_cell.length_c   1.000
_cell.angle_alpha   90.00
_cell.angle_beta   90.00
_cell.angle_gamma   90.00
#
_symmetry.space_group_name_H-M   'P 1'
#
loop_
_entity.id
_entity.type
_entity.pdbx_description
1 polymer ?
#
loop_
_entity_poly.entity_id
_entity_poly.type
_entity_poly.pdbx_seq_one_letter_code
_entity_poly.pdbx_strand_id
1 'polypeptide(L)'
;MKRAHLFLTALVFLFSASAQADALKNSDFMKLSEGQRHWWYTGVYTILGHIVSLDNDETTTQCVWDWFFSEPEKREKQLENSFELYPDHAPTSIVIALLRRDCGVFK
;
A
#
# COMPACT_ATOMS: atom_id res chain seq x y z
N MET A 1 19.54 20.52 50.13
CA MET A 1 19.58 20.62 48.64
C MET A 1 19.34 19.25 48.02
N LYS A 2 18.07 18.79 47.86
CA LYS A 2 17.74 17.46 47.27
C LYS A 2 16.35 17.41 46.58
N ARG A 3 15.80 18.56 46.13
CA ARG A 3 14.44 18.62 45.55
C ARG A 3 14.39 19.08 44.08
N ALA A 4 15.55 19.38 43.46
CA ALA A 4 15.61 19.91 42.10
C ALA A 4 15.58 18.85 40.98
N HIS A 5 15.81 17.56 41.30
CA HIS A 5 15.89 16.50 40.28
C HIS A 5 14.56 15.84 39.96
N LEU A 6 13.51 16.05 40.77
CA LEU A 6 12.20 15.43 40.58
C LEU A 6 11.32 16.16 39.57
N PHE A 7 11.61 17.42 39.27
CA PHE A 7 10.85 18.19 38.26
C PHE A 7 11.39 18.04 36.84
N LEU A 8 12.65 17.62 36.64
CA LEU A 8 13.26 17.54 35.32
C LEU A 8 12.87 16.25 34.55
N THR A 9 12.46 15.20 35.25
CA THR A 9 12.11 13.90 34.66
C THR A 9 10.65 13.80 34.20
N ALA A 10 9.77 14.70 34.64
CA ALA A 10 8.37 14.72 34.23
C ALA A 10 8.12 15.41 32.87
N LEU A 11 9.06 16.23 32.37
CA LEU A 11 8.85 17.02 31.15
C LEU A 11 9.14 16.27 29.84
N VAL A 12 9.81 15.11 29.91
CA VAL A 12 10.21 14.34 28.70
C VAL A 12 9.07 13.47 28.15
N PHE A 13 8.06 13.16 28.96
CA PHE A 13 6.95 12.29 28.53
C PHE A 13 5.80 13.00 27.79
N LEU A 14 5.84 14.33 27.64
CA LEU A 14 4.79 15.11 26.99
C LEU A 14 4.99 15.34 25.47
N PHE A 15 6.12 14.91 24.91
CA PHE A 15 6.45 15.13 23.49
C PHE A 15 6.37 13.87 22.61
N SER A 16 5.80 12.77 23.10
CA SER A 16 5.41 11.65 22.24
C SER A 16 4.12 11.98 21.48
N ALA A 17 4.12 13.09 20.74
CA ALA A 17 3.15 13.28 19.67
C ALA A 17 3.44 12.19 18.65
N SER A 18 2.59 11.16 18.61
CA SER A 18 2.59 10.20 17.53
C SER A 18 2.43 10.99 16.23
N ALA A 19 3.48 11.02 15.41
CA ALA A 19 3.35 11.48 14.04
C ALA A 19 2.41 10.49 13.34
N GLN A 20 1.12 10.81 13.33
CA GLN A 20 0.13 10.04 12.59
C GLN A 20 0.38 10.39 11.12
N ALA A 21 1.20 9.57 10.46
CA ALA A 21 1.41 9.72 9.03
C ALA A 21 0.04 9.55 8.36
N ASP A 22 -0.35 10.55 7.56
CA ASP A 22 -1.53 10.45 6.73
C ASP A 22 -1.40 9.21 5.84
N ALA A 23 -2.50 8.48 5.66
CA ALA A 23 -2.52 7.32 4.78
C ALA A 23 -2.14 7.77 3.36
N LEU A 24 -1.26 7.02 2.69
CA LEU A 24 -0.83 7.31 1.32
C LEU A 24 -2.05 7.33 0.38
N LYS A 25 -2.35 8.50 -0.18
CA LYS A 25 -3.41 8.69 -1.18
C LYS A 25 -2.88 8.47 -2.59
N ASN A 26 -3.78 8.16 -3.52
CA ASN A 26 -3.50 8.08 -4.95
C ASN A 26 -2.89 9.39 -5.48
N SER A 27 -3.41 10.54 -5.05
CA SER A 27 -2.87 11.85 -5.42
C SER A 27 -1.41 12.05 -5.01
N ASP A 28 -0.99 11.45 -3.90
CA ASP A 28 0.40 11.53 -3.42
C ASP A 28 1.27 10.46 -4.07
N PHE A 29 0.72 9.27 -4.29
CA PHE A 29 1.38 8.20 -5.04
C PHE A 29 1.74 8.62 -6.46
N MET A 30 0.87 9.36 -7.14
CA MET A 30 1.12 9.85 -8.51
C MET A 30 2.25 10.89 -8.60
N LYS A 31 2.72 11.45 -7.47
CA LYS A 31 3.88 12.36 -7.42
C LYS A 31 5.21 11.62 -7.30
N LEU A 32 5.19 10.32 -7.02
CA LEU A 32 6.41 9.51 -6.93
C LEU A 32 7.08 9.37 -8.30
N SER A 33 8.40 9.18 -8.32
CA SER A 33 9.11 8.86 -9.55
C SER A 33 8.67 7.51 -10.12
N GLU A 34 8.86 7.32 -11.42
CA GLU A 34 8.58 6.04 -12.09
C GLU A 34 9.24 4.86 -11.36
N GLY A 35 10.52 4.99 -10.99
CA GLY A 35 11.23 3.95 -10.24
C GLY A 35 10.63 3.66 -8.86
N GLN A 36 10.15 4.69 -8.15
CA GLN A 36 9.46 4.48 -6.86
C GLN A 36 8.13 3.75 -7.04
N ARG A 37 7.34 4.13 -8.06
CA ARG A 37 6.08 3.44 -8.38
C ARG A 37 6.33 2.00 -8.80
N HIS A 38 7.32 1.76 -9.66
CA HIS A 38 7.73 0.44 -10.10
C HIS A 38 8.03 -0.50 -8.93
N TRP A 39 8.89 -0.08 -7.98
CA TRP A 39 9.21 -0.90 -6.81
C TRP A 39 8.00 -1.13 -5.91
N TRP A 40 7.13 -0.13 -5.78
CA TRP A 40 5.89 -0.28 -5.04
C TRP A 40 4.95 -1.32 -5.68
N TYR A 41 4.77 -1.29 -7.01
CA TYR A 41 3.97 -2.28 -7.72
C TYR A 41 4.53 -3.69 -7.54
N THR A 42 5.83 -3.87 -7.78
CA THR A 42 6.48 -5.18 -7.58
C THR A 42 6.27 -5.69 -6.16
N GLY A 43 6.43 -4.82 -5.15
CA GLY A 43 6.21 -5.17 -3.75
C GLY A 43 4.75 -5.57 -3.45
N VAL A 44 3.77 -4.79 -3.89
CA VAL A 44 2.36 -5.05 -3.58
C VAL A 44 1.87 -6.35 -4.21
N TYR A 45 2.20 -6.62 -5.48
CA TYR A 45 1.77 -7.85 -6.15
C TYR A 45 2.49 -9.08 -5.60
N THR A 46 3.77 -8.96 -5.22
CA THR A 46 4.51 -10.04 -4.55
C THR A 46 3.85 -10.41 -3.23
N ILE A 47 3.52 -9.42 -2.40
CA ILE A 47 2.88 -9.66 -1.10
C ILE A 47 1.48 -10.23 -1.29
N LEU A 48 0.67 -9.67 -2.19
CA LEU A 48 -0.69 -10.14 -2.45
C LEU A 48 -0.70 -11.57 -3.01
N GLY A 49 0.19 -11.90 -3.95
CA GLY A 49 0.32 -13.25 -4.48
C GLY A 49 0.67 -14.27 -3.39
N HIS A 50 1.58 -13.92 -2.48
CA HIS A 50 1.87 -14.76 -1.32
C HIS A 50 0.70 -14.90 -0.37
N ILE A 51 0.02 -13.80 0.01
CA ILE A 51 -1.12 -13.85 0.92
C ILE A 51 -2.25 -14.71 0.33
N VAL A 52 -2.61 -14.49 -0.94
CA VAL A 52 -3.67 -15.23 -1.62
C VAL A 52 -3.35 -16.73 -1.68
N SER A 53 -2.09 -17.10 -1.86
CA SER A 53 -1.65 -18.49 -1.91
C SER A 53 -1.88 -19.29 -0.62
N LEU A 54 -2.08 -18.62 0.52
CA LEU A 54 -2.27 -19.30 1.81
C LEU A 54 -3.65 -19.97 1.92
N ASP A 55 -4.69 -19.35 1.35
CA ASP A 55 -6.09 -19.71 1.61
C ASP A 55 -6.96 -19.86 0.34
N ASN A 56 -6.36 -19.76 -0.85
CA ASN A 56 -7.08 -19.84 -2.13
C ASN A 56 -6.47 -20.91 -3.06
N ASP A 57 -7.19 -21.31 -4.10
CA ASP A 57 -6.72 -22.30 -5.05
C ASP A 57 -5.58 -21.78 -5.95
N GLU A 58 -4.89 -22.70 -6.62
CA GLU A 58 -3.78 -22.40 -7.53
C GLU A 58 -4.21 -21.46 -8.67
N THR A 59 -5.44 -21.60 -9.18
CA THR A 59 -5.94 -20.77 -10.28
C THR A 59 -6.10 -19.30 -9.88
N THR A 60 -6.69 -19.05 -8.71
CA THR A 60 -6.87 -17.71 -8.14
C THR A 60 -5.51 -17.09 -7.81
N THR A 61 -4.64 -17.89 -7.19
CA THR A 61 -3.26 -17.49 -6.85
C THR A 61 -2.49 -17.09 -8.10
N GLN A 62 -2.51 -17.92 -9.14
CA GLN A 62 -1.82 -17.67 -10.39
C GLN A 62 -2.37 -16.43 -11.09
N CYS A 63 -3.69 -16.21 -11.08
CA CYS A 63 -4.28 -15.00 -11.63
C CYS A 63 -3.73 -13.73 -10.95
N VAL A 64 -3.64 -13.72 -9.61
CA VAL A 64 -3.12 -12.56 -8.87
C VAL A 64 -1.64 -12.32 -9.16
N TRP A 65 -0.84 -13.37 -9.23
CA TRP A 65 0.58 -13.28 -9.61
C TRP A 65 0.75 -12.71 -11.00
N ASP A 66 0.03 -13.26 -11.99
CA ASP A 66 0.21 -12.89 -13.39
C ASP A 66 -0.42 -11.54 -13.72
N TRP A 67 -1.36 -11.05 -12.91
CA TRP A 67 -2.17 -9.88 -13.23
C TRP A 67 -1.32 -8.67 -13.63
N PHE A 68 -0.25 -8.37 -12.89
CA PHE A 68 0.67 -7.28 -13.19
C PHE A 68 1.84 -7.72 -14.08
N PHE A 69 2.48 -8.85 -13.76
CA PHE A 69 3.74 -9.23 -14.41
C PHE A 69 3.58 -9.74 -15.84
N SER A 70 2.39 -10.16 -16.27
CA SER A 70 2.14 -10.61 -17.65
C SER A 70 2.05 -9.45 -18.66
N GLU A 71 1.54 -8.28 -18.25
CA GLU A 71 1.33 -7.12 -19.12
C GLU A 71 1.62 -5.79 -18.37
N PRO A 72 2.84 -5.57 -17.85
CA PRO A 72 3.12 -4.52 -16.86
C PRO A 72 2.75 -3.11 -17.35
N GLU A 73 3.09 -2.74 -18.59
CA GLU A 73 2.80 -1.41 -19.15
C GLU A 73 1.29 -1.13 -19.24
N LYS A 74 0.52 -2.11 -19.71
CA LYS A 74 -0.95 -2.00 -19.82
C LYS A 74 -1.59 -1.87 -18.44
N ARG A 75 -1.09 -2.64 -17.47
CA ARG A 75 -1.65 -2.71 -16.11
C ARG A 75 -1.27 -1.48 -15.30
N GLU A 76 -0.06 -0.97 -15.47
CA GLU A 76 0.37 0.32 -14.91
C GLU A 76 -0.51 1.45 -15.45
N LYS A 77 -0.71 1.55 -16.77
CA LYS A 77 -1.60 2.56 -17.34
C LYS A 77 -3.04 2.45 -16.81
N GLN A 78 -3.54 1.23 -16.63
CA GLN A 78 -4.87 1.01 -16.04
C GLN A 78 -4.93 1.49 -14.58
N LEU A 79 -3.89 1.27 -13.80
CA LEU A 79 -3.77 1.74 -12.42
C LEU A 79 -3.67 3.27 -12.36
N GLU A 80 -2.83 3.88 -13.19
CA GLU A 80 -2.69 5.34 -13.28
C GLU A 80 -4.03 6.02 -13.58
N ASN A 81 -4.76 5.54 -14.60
CA ASN A 81 -6.11 6.04 -14.91
C ASN A 81 -7.07 5.90 -13.71
N SER A 82 -6.96 4.80 -12.95
CA SER A 82 -7.81 4.58 -11.78
C SER A 82 -7.43 5.50 -10.62
N PHE A 83 -6.14 5.75 -10.41
CA PHE A 83 -5.64 6.66 -9.39
C PHE A 83 -6.05 8.10 -9.65
N GLU A 84 -6.08 8.53 -10.91
CA GLU A 84 -6.61 9.84 -11.32
C GLU A 84 -8.11 10.00 -11.03
N LEU A 85 -8.90 8.93 -11.25
CA LEU A 85 -10.35 8.95 -10.99
C LEU A 85 -10.68 8.94 -9.49
N TYR A 86 -9.83 8.36 -8.65
CA TYR A 86 -10.05 8.19 -7.22
C TYR A 86 -8.91 8.78 -6.37
N PRO A 87 -8.63 10.09 -6.46
CA PRO A 87 -7.40 10.69 -5.93
C PRO A 87 -7.26 10.58 -4.40
N ASP A 88 -8.37 10.57 -3.67
CA ASP A 88 -8.39 10.53 -2.20
C ASP A 88 -8.37 9.11 -1.59
N HIS A 89 -8.31 8.07 -2.43
CA HIS A 89 -8.27 6.68 -1.96
C HIS A 89 -6.84 6.17 -1.83
N ALA A 90 -6.66 5.08 -1.07
CA ALA A 90 -5.36 4.41 -0.97
C ALA A 90 -5.06 3.60 -2.24
N PRO A 91 -3.80 3.59 -2.74
CA PRO A 91 -3.41 2.81 -3.92
C PRO A 91 -3.72 1.32 -3.79
N THR A 92 -3.52 0.75 -2.60
CA THR A 92 -3.82 -0.65 -2.33
C THR A 92 -5.30 -0.99 -2.48
N SER A 93 -6.20 -0.07 -2.14
CA SER A 93 -7.65 -0.29 -2.29
C SER A 93 -8.05 -0.44 -3.75
N ILE A 94 -7.45 0.35 -4.65
CA ILE A 94 -7.68 0.24 -6.09
C ILE A 94 -7.10 -1.07 -6.63
N VAL A 95 -5.87 -1.43 -6.24
CA VAL A 95 -5.24 -2.71 -6.64
C VAL A 95 -6.13 -3.89 -6.23
N ILE A 96 -6.59 -3.93 -4.97
CA ILE A 96 -7.46 -5.00 -4.48
C ILE A 96 -8.80 -5.02 -5.23
N ALA A 97 -9.39 -3.87 -5.51
CA ALA A 97 -10.65 -3.79 -6.25
C ALA A 97 -10.50 -4.33 -7.69
N LEU A 98 -9.41 -3.99 -8.37
CA LEU A 98 -9.12 -4.49 -9.72
C LEU A 98 -8.84 -5.99 -9.73
N LEU A 99 -8.04 -6.48 -8.77
CA LEU A 99 -7.79 -7.91 -8.62
C LEU A 99 -9.07 -8.68 -8.32
N ARG A 100 -9.94 -8.16 -7.45
CA ARG A 100 -11.24 -8.82 -7.18
C ARG A 100 -12.16 -8.86 -8.38
N ARG A 101 -12.10 -7.84 -9.25
CA ARG A 101 -12.86 -7.79 -10.50
C ARG A 101 -12.36 -8.82 -11.52
N ASP A 102 -11.03 -8.95 -11.67
CA ASP A 102 -10.42 -9.74 -12.74
C ASP A 102 -10.13 -11.19 -12.32
N CYS A 103 -9.76 -11.42 -11.06
CA CYS A 103 -9.39 -12.73 -10.51
C CYS A 103 -10.45 -13.35 -9.59
N GLY A 104 -11.55 -12.64 -9.32
CA GLY A 104 -12.61 -13.08 -8.41
C GLY A 104 -12.33 -12.74 -6.95
N VAL A 105 -13.27 -13.11 -6.07
CA VAL A 105 -13.18 -12.80 -4.63
C VAL A 105 -12.26 -13.80 -3.94
N PHE A 106 -11.13 -13.31 -3.45
CA PHE A 106 -10.17 -14.08 -2.63
C PHE A 106 -10.20 -13.64 -1.17
N LYS A 107 -9.88 -14.60 -0.29
CA LYS A 107 -9.78 -14.42 1.16
C LYS A 107 -8.44 -13.81 1.55
#